data_AF-A0A540WXK5-F1
#
_entry.id   AF-A0A540WXK5-F1
#
_cell.length_a   1.000
_cell.length_b   1.000
_cell.length_c   1.000
_cell.angle_alpha   90.00
_cell.angle_beta   90.00
_cell.angle_gamma   90.00
#
_symmetry.space_group_name_H-M   'P 1'
#
loop_
_entity.id
_entity.type
_entity.pdbx_description
1 polymer ?
#
loop_
_entity_poly.entity_id
_entity_poly.type
_entity_poly.pdbx_seq_one_letter_code
_entity_poly.pdbx_strand_id
1 'polypeptide(L)'
;MSNKHKLLAKNRRVVKSVEIDGVKVDIIKPTMGDRLRLIEQARAAGEMTEKNEPTGDRAGARMLARIAVCVIHDAETGRPMFSVSDVDELLDESWLEDFATDLTDVFNVSEEKMRGK
;
A
#
# COMPACT_ATOMS: atom_id res chain seq x y z
N MET A 1 -4.93 20.71 28.41
CA MET A 1 -4.65 20.31 27.01
C MET A 1 -5.97 20.15 26.26
N SER A 2 -6.33 21.12 25.40
CA SER A 2 -7.62 21.18 24.70
C SER A 2 -7.73 20.12 23.60
N ASN A 3 -8.91 19.49 23.46
CA ASN A 3 -9.25 18.46 22.45
C ASN A 3 -8.96 18.88 21.00
N LYS A 4 -8.81 20.18 20.72
CA LYS A 4 -8.40 20.72 19.40
C LYS A 4 -7.02 20.24 18.93
N HIS A 5 -6.06 19.99 19.83
CA HIS A 5 -4.73 19.52 19.44
C HIS A 5 -4.70 18.02 19.09
N LYS A 6 -5.62 17.21 19.63
CA LYS A 6 -5.76 15.79 19.27
C LYS A 6 -6.33 15.57 17.87
N LEU A 7 -7.06 16.55 17.32
CA LEU A 7 -7.64 16.50 15.97
C LEU A 7 -6.64 16.82 14.86
N LEU A 8 -5.47 17.39 15.19
CA LEU A 8 -4.45 17.81 14.22
C LEU A 8 -3.37 16.75 14.00
N ALA A 9 -3.10 15.90 15.00
CA ALA A 9 -2.36 14.67 14.79
C ALA A 9 -3.32 13.61 14.23
N LYS A 10 -3.65 13.71 12.94
CA LYS A 10 -4.32 12.61 12.22
C LYS A 10 -3.32 11.47 12.05
N ASN A 11 -2.94 10.83 13.15
CA ASN A 11 -2.23 9.56 13.09
C ASN A 11 -3.15 8.60 12.35
N ARG A 12 -2.67 8.11 11.21
CA ARG A 12 -3.44 7.16 10.40
C ARG A 12 -3.67 5.93 11.26
N ARG A 13 -4.88 5.37 11.18
CA ARG A 13 -5.26 4.24 12.02
C ARG A 13 -4.40 3.03 11.64
N VAL A 14 -3.61 2.52 12.58
CA VAL A 14 -2.93 1.22 12.45
C VAL A 14 -3.99 0.12 12.37
N VAL A 15 -3.89 -0.72 11.34
CA VAL A 15 -4.78 -1.86 11.12
C VAL A 15 -4.13 -3.14 11.62
N LYS A 16 -2.82 -3.29 11.40
CA LYS A 16 -2.04 -4.44 11.84
C LYS A 16 -0.60 -4.00 12.08
N SER A 17 0.05 -4.56 13.10
CA SER A 17 1.50 -4.45 13.30
C SER A 17 2.12 -5.82 13.04
N VAL A 18 3.16 -5.86 12.22
CA VAL A 18 3.83 -7.10 11.78
C VAL A 18 5.34 -6.91 11.81
N GLU A 19 6.07 -8.00 11.64
CA GLU A 19 7.52 -7.99 11.49
C GLU A 19 7.86 -8.49 10.08
N ILE A 20 8.63 -7.71 9.33
CA ILE A 20 9.12 -8.03 7.98
C ILE A 20 10.63 -8.00 8.06
N ASP A 21 11.28 -9.14 7.79
CA ASP A 21 12.74 -9.30 7.84
C ASP A 21 13.41 -8.74 9.11
N GLY A 22 12.77 -8.95 10.26
CA GLY A 22 13.26 -8.47 11.56
C GLY A 22 12.93 -7.00 11.87
N VAL A 23 12.24 -6.29 10.98
CA VAL A 23 11.83 -4.89 11.16
C VAL A 23 10.35 -4.83 11.50
N LYS A 24 10.02 -4.12 12.59
CA LYS A 24 8.63 -3.91 13.01
C LYS A 24 7.98 -2.81 12.19
N VAL A 25 6.87 -3.16 11.55
CA VAL A 25 6.12 -2.24 10.70
C VAL A 25 4.63 -2.25 11.03
N ASP A 26 3.99 -1.13 10.79
CA ASP A 26 2.56 -0.95 10.86
C ASP A 26 1.96 -0.90 9.46
N ILE A 27 0.95 -1.74 9.21
CA ILE A 27 0.03 -1.61 8.10
C ILE A 27 -1.08 -0.66 8.53
N ILE A 28 -1.15 0.51 7.90
CA ILE A 28 -2.09 1.58 8.25
C ILE A 28 -3.24 1.69 7.25
N LYS A 29 -4.37 2.23 7.72
CA LYS A 29 -5.50 2.52 6.84
C LYS A 29 -5.17 3.71 5.92
N PRO A 30 -5.18 3.53 4.58
CA PRO A 30 -4.94 4.62 3.65
C PRO A 30 -6.15 5.57 3.61
N THR A 31 -5.88 6.85 3.38
CA THR A 31 -6.91 7.86 3.13
C THR A 31 -7.45 7.76 1.70
N MET A 32 -8.54 8.46 1.40
CA MET A 32 -9.03 8.56 0.02
C MET A 32 -8.01 9.24 -0.91
N GLY A 33 -7.29 10.24 -0.40
CA GLY A 33 -6.25 10.93 -1.17
C GLY A 33 -5.09 10.01 -1.56
N ASP A 34 -4.70 9.09 -0.68
CA ASP A 34 -3.63 8.13 -0.99
C ASP A 34 -4.06 7.14 -2.07
N ARG A 35 -5.30 6.66 -1.98
CA ARG A 35 -5.88 5.73 -2.97
C ARG A 35 -5.94 6.37 -4.36
N LEU A 36 -6.39 7.61 -4.43
CA LEU A 36 -6.44 8.36 -5.70
C LEU A 36 -5.03 8.54 -6.29
N ARG A 37 -4.06 8.96 -5.48
CA ARG A 37 -2.66 9.12 -5.93
C ARG A 37 -2.06 7.82 -6.44
N LEU A 38 -2.31 6.71 -5.75
CA LEU A 38 -1.83 5.39 -6.17
C LEU A 38 -2.41 5.00 -7.53
N ILE A 39 -3.72 5.17 -7.73
CA ILE A 39 -4.39 4.88 -9.02
C ILE A 39 -3.85 5.78 -10.13
N GLU A 40 -3.63 7.07 -9.86
CA GLU A 40 -3.04 8.01 -10.82
C GLU A 40 -1.62 7.59 -11.23
N GLN A 41 -0.80 7.16 -10.26
CA GLN A 41 0.55 6.66 -10.51
C GLN A 41 0.55 5.37 -11.33
N ALA A 42 -0.30 4.40 -10.98
CA ALA A 42 -0.43 3.16 -11.73
C ALA A 42 -0.90 3.40 -13.17
N ARG A 43 -1.85 4.31 -13.37
CA ARG A 43 -2.30 4.72 -14.70
C ARG A 43 -1.18 5.39 -15.50
N ALA A 44 -0.44 6.31 -14.88
CA ALA A 44 0.68 6.99 -15.53
C ALA A 44 1.81 6.02 -15.94
N ALA A 45 1.97 4.92 -15.20
CA ALA A 45 2.92 3.84 -15.50
C ALA A 45 2.42 2.84 -16.57
N GLY A 46 1.19 2.99 -17.09
CA GLY A 46 0.61 2.06 -18.06
C GLY A 46 0.22 0.70 -17.47
N GLU A 47 0.04 0.63 -16.15
CA GLU A 47 -0.30 -0.61 -15.44
C GLU A 47 -1.80 -0.86 -15.37
N MET A 48 -2.62 0.10 -15.83
CA MET A 48 -4.07 0.01 -15.79
C MET A 48 -4.67 0.13 -17.20
N THR A 49 -5.68 -0.67 -17.47
CA THR A 49 -6.55 -0.55 -18.65
C THR A 49 -7.46 0.67 -18.51
N GLU A 50 -8.16 1.02 -19.59
CA GLU A 50 -9.20 2.07 -19.59
C GLU A 50 -10.34 1.78 -18.61
N LYS A 51 -10.53 0.51 -18.23
CA LYS A 51 -11.53 0.06 -17.25
C LYS A 51 -11.03 0.07 -15.80
N ASN A 52 -9.82 0.58 -15.55
CA ASN A 52 -9.15 0.55 -14.24
C ASN A 52 -8.82 -0.86 -13.73
N GLU A 53 -8.52 -1.77 -14.65
CA GLU A 53 -8.06 -3.13 -14.32
C GLU A 53 -6.55 -3.24 -14.61
N PRO A 54 -5.78 -4.04 -13.87
CA PRO A 54 -4.37 -4.27 -14.17
C PRO A 54 -4.18 -4.83 -15.60
N THR A 55 -3.14 -4.37 -16.30
CA THR A 55 -2.87 -4.79 -17.70
C THR A 55 -2.32 -6.20 -17.86
N GLY A 56 -2.07 -6.91 -16.76
CA GLY A 56 -1.62 -8.30 -16.71
C GLY A 56 -1.00 -8.65 -15.35
N ASP A 57 -0.52 -9.89 -15.19
CA ASP A 57 0.01 -10.39 -13.90
C ASP A 57 1.10 -9.48 -13.31
N ARG A 58 2.04 -9.01 -14.14
CA ARG A 58 3.11 -8.10 -13.70
C ARG A 58 2.57 -6.74 -13.23
N ALA A 59 1.52 -6.23 -13.87
CA ALA A 59 0.86 -5.00 -13.43
C ALA A 59 0.10 -5.22 -12.12
N GLY A 60 -0.46 -6.42 -11.91
CA GLY A 60 -1.06 -6.81 -10.64
C GLY A 60 -0.05 -6.84 -9.49
N ALA A 61 1.11 -7.45 -9.70
CA ALA A 61 2.20 -7.45 -8.72
C ALA A 61 2.70 -6.03 -8.39
N ARG A 62 2.85 -5.17 -9.41
CA ARG A 62 3.17 -3.75 -9.21
C ARG A 62 2.10 -3.00 -8.44
N MET A 63 0.83 -3.29 -8.69
CA MET A 63 -0.25 -2.70 -7.90
C MET A 63 -0.15 -3.11 -6.43
N LEU A 64 0.20 -4.36 -6.13
CA LEU A 64 0.42 -4.83 -4.76
C LEU A 64 1.61 -4.10 -4.10
N ALA A 65 2.74 -3.98 -4.80
CA ALA A 65 3.90 -3.22 -4.34
C ALA A 65 3.56 -1.74 -4.08
N ARG A 66 2.78 -1.10 -4.96
CA ARG A 66 2.29 0.27 -4.73
C ARG A 66 1.42 0.39 -3.49
N ILE A 67 0.59 -0.62 -3.19
CA ILE A 67 -0.19 -0.65 -1.96
C ILE A 67 0.74 -0.73 -0.75
N ALA A 68 1.76 -1.60 -0.79
CA ALA A 68 2.77 -1.69 0.28
C ALA A 68 3.44 -0.34 0.54
N VAL A 69 3.91 0.36 -0.49
CA VAL A 69 4.48 1.73 -0.41
C VAL A 69 3.50 2.70 0.25
N CYS A 70 2.21 2.55 -0.01
CA CYS A 70 1.18 3.44 0.52
C CYS A 70 0.87 3.21 2.01
N VAL A 71 0.95 1.96 2.48
CA VAL A 71 0.38 1.56 3.77
C VAL A 71 1.37 1.01 4.79
N ILE A 72 2.60 0.67 4.41
CA ILE A 72 3.61 0.15 5.35
C ILE A 72 4.41 1.31 5.92
N HIS A 73 4.35 1.47 7.24
CA HIS A 73 5.08 2.49 7.98
C HIS A 73 5.94 1.83 9.06
N ASP A 74 7.09 2.41 9.35
CA ASP A 74 7.94 2.00 10.46
C ASP A 74 7.16 2.16 11.77
N ALA A 75 7.09 1.10 12.58
CA ALA A 75 6.24 1.08 13.78
C ALA A 75 6.76 2.01 14.90
N GLU A 76 8.06 2.34 14.89
CA GLU A 76 8.67 3.18 15.92
C GLU A 76 8.54 4.68 15.60
N THR A 77 8.79 5.03 14.35
CA THR A 77 8.85 6.41 13.86
C THR A 77 7.56 6.88 13.20
N GLY A 78 6.69 5.95 12.80
CA GLY A 78 5.45 6.23 12.06
C GLY A 78 5.68 6.81 10.66
N ARG A 79 6.88 6.65 10.10
CA ARG A 79 7.25 7.15 8.77
C ARG A 79 7.02 6.07 7.70
N PRO A 80 6.73 6.43 6.43
CA PRO A 80 6.68 5.46 5.35
C PRO A 80 7.99 4.67 5.26
N MET A 81 7.89 3.34 5.14
CA MET A 81 9.07 2.47 4.95
C MET A 81 9.65 2.57 3.55
N PHE A 82 8.77 2.77 2.56
CA PHE A 82 9.11 2.75 1.15
C PHE A 82 8.61 4.00 0.45
N SER A 83 9.12 4.21 -0.73
CA SER A 83 8.78 5.30 -1.64
C SER A 83 8.38 4.76 -3.01
N VAL A 84 7.88 5.65 -3.87
CA VAL A 84 7.37 5.25 -5.19
C VAL A 84 8.48 4.71 -6.11
N SER A 85 9.76 5.08 -5.86
CA SER A 85 10.89 4.54 -6.62
C SER A 85 11.17 3.07 -6.31
N ASP A 86 10.67 2.57 -5.19
CA ASP A 86 11.04 1.24 -4.67
C ASP A 86 10.06 0.16 -5.17
N VAL A 87 9.05 0.55 -5.97
CA VAL A 87 8.01 -0.35 -6.48
C VAL A 87 8.59 -1.54 -7.25
N ASP A 88 9.60 -1.32 -8.09
CA ASP A 88 10.20 -2.42 -8.87
C ASP A 88 11.11 -3.31 -8.00
N GLU A 89 11.78 -2.76 -6.98
CA GLU A 89 12.60 -3.53 -6.03
C GLU A 89 11.73 -4.44 -5.16
N LEU A 90 10.58 -3.93 -4.72
CA LEU A 90 9.60 -4.72 -3.96
C LEU A 90 9.05 -5.94 -4.71
N LEU A 91 9.18 -6.01 -6.04
CA LEU A 91 8.76 -7.18 -6.81
C LEU A 91 9.69 -8.39 -6.62
N ASP A 92 10.93 -8.14 -6.20
CA ASP A 92 11.92 -9.18 -5.95
C ASP A 92 11.86 -9.70 -4.49
N GLU A 93 11.05 -9.03 -3.65
CA GLU A 93 10.86 -9.37 -2.24
C GLU A 93 9.81 -10.47 -2.04
N SER A 94 10.24 -11.61 -1.49
CA SER A 94 9.34 -12.76 -1.30
C SER A 94 8.21 -12.50 -0.31
N TRP A 95 8.44 -11.65 0.70
CA TRP A 95 7.44 -11.35 1.72
C TRP A 95 6.24 -10.58 1.16
N LEU A 96 6.36 -9.90 0.01
CA LEU A 96 5.27 -9.09 -0.54
C LEU A 96 4.02 -9.94 -0.80
N GLU A 97 4.20 -11.15 -1.31
CA GLU A 97 3.12 -12.11 -1.55
C GLU A 97 2.57 -12.71 -0.24
N ASP A 98 3.41 -12.90 0.77
CA ASP A 98 2.98 -13.39 2.09
C ASP A 98 2.01 -12.42 2.78
N PHE A 99 2.11 -11.13 2.48
CA PHE A 99 1.22 -10.08 2.99
C PHE A 99 0.16 -9.63 1.96
N ALA A 100 -0.01 -10.34 0.84
CA ALA A 100 -0.92 -9.92 -0.23
C ALA A 100 -2.33 -9.65 0.29
N THR A 101 -2.91 -10.58 1.04
CA THR A 101 -4.26 -10.45 1.62
C THR A 101 -4.38 -9.26 2.55
N ASP A 102 -3.43 -9.06 3.47
CA ASP A 102 -3.45 -7.94 4.42
C ASP A 102 -3.42 -6.59 3.68
N LEU A 103 -2.59 -6.49 2.64
CA LEU A 103 -2.44 -5.30 1.80
C LEU A 103 -3.70 -5.03 0.97
N THR A 104 -4.27 -6.06 0.33
CA THR A 104 -5.48 -5.90 -0.48
C THR A 104 -6.70 -5.58 0.38
N ASP A 105 -6.82 -6.18 1.57
CA ASP A 105 -7.90 -5.92 2.52
C ASP A 105 -7.84 -4.49 3.04
N VAL A 106 -6.66 -4.00 3.44
CA VAL A 106 -6.54 -2.61 3.92
C VAL A 106 -6.84 -1.60 2.82
N PHE A 107 -6.58 -1.98 1.57
CA PHE A 107 -6.90 -1.19 0.38
C PHE A 107 -8.30 -1.47 -0.18
N ASN A 108 -9.14 -2.30 0.45
CA ASN A 108 -10.50 -2.63 -0.01
C ASN A 108 -10.58 -3.03 -1.50
N VAL A 109 -9.58 -3.75 -2.00
CA VAL A 109 -9.60 -4.32 -3.37
C VAL A 109 -9.50 -5.83 -3.21
N SER A 110 -10.28 -6.60 -3.97
CA SER A 110 -10.14 -8.06 -3.94
C SER A 110 -8.88 -8.50 -4.70
N GLU A 111 -8.21 -9.55 -4.23
CA GLU A 111 -7.04 -10.15 -4.91
C GLU A 111 -7.35 -10.52 -6.38
N GLU A 112 -8.57 -10.98 -6.65
CA GLU A 112 -9.04 -11.29 -8.01
C GLU A 112 -8.97 -10.05 -8.94
N LYS A 113 -9.43 -8.89 -8.46
CA LYS A 113 -9.36 -7.63 -9.22
C LYS A 113 -7.92 -7.16 -9.42
N MET A 114 -7.03 -7.47 -8.48
CA MET A 114 -5.61 -7.14 -8.57
C MET A 114 -4.86 -8.01 -9.60
N ARG A 115 -5.36 -9.22 -9.89
CA ARG A 115 -4.75 -10.12 -10.88
C ARG A 115 -5.25 -9.90 -12.31
N GLY A 116 -6.23 -9.01 -12.52
CA GLY A 116 -6.79 -8.74 -13.84
C GLY A 116 -7.52 -9.93 -14.46
N LYS A 117 -8.14 -10.78 -13.62
CA LYS A 117 -8.92 -11.96 -14.04
C LYS A 117 -10.42 -11.75 -13.85
#